data_AF-A0A1F3XBX5-F1
#
_entry.id   AF-A0A1F3XBX5-F1
#
_cell.length_a   1.000
_cell.length_b   1.000
_cell.length_c   1.000
_cell.angle_alpha   90.00
_cell.angle_beta   90.00
_cell.angle_gamma   90.00
#
_symmetry.space_group_name_H-M   'P 1'
#
loop_
_entity.id
_entity.type
_entity.pdbx_description
1 polymer ?
#
loop_
_entity_poly.entity_id
_entity_poly.type
_entity_poly.pdbx_seq_one_letter_code
_entity_poly.pdbx_strand_id
1 'polypeptide(L)'
;MQVSEFLAKGFDLKFQGKLLDFCQANGLLTKEDDPTSHRFLSRSITPHIKKLSGLFNRSETEQIAGIDAKYWKQSSNPDNLRLAYFLYYMPANLFRMASICSELRRHGYTWPIGRKIMGVDFGSGPASAVSGFAASNFFDGDAESIRFGRWALIDQNNKMLELARKWSEFYINDNLGFEWDFATYFRKLEFKKSLLPAAAPSFNLMTFSYVLNEQSGETSDIKQIASNLVRTCENHLEEDGLVIILEPALKDQSRKVLQLRQELLKLNPSWLKILLPCFNNHDCGALSSDDWCHEQVSWWRPPYYVEIDKLAELDHKTLPFSYLVFSKTQKQVDEILVKIKGDNPNKRFRIVSPAHKPTARGRDVEFFACGVKGKYRARLNSQQNIQGIEQVGRGSVLIDADITGDIHATRVQSVRKIL
;
A
#
# COMPACT_ATOMS: atom_id res chain seq x y z
N MET A 1 8.87 -3.51 -5.77
CA MET A 1 7.91 -2.99 -6.76
C MET A 1 8.61 -1.89 -7.51
N GLN A 2 8.34 -1.76 -8.81
CA GLN A 2 8.86 -0.66 -9.61
C GLN A 2 7.89 0.51 -9.51
N VAL A 3 8.39 1.62 -8.97
CA VAL A 3 7.67 2.89 -8.92
C VAL A 3 8.00 3.66 -10.19
N SER A 4 6.99 4.26 -10.80
CA SER A 4 7.15 5.16 -11.95
C SER A 4 8.09 6.32 -11.61
N GLU A 5 8.87 6.75 -12.61
CA GLU A 5 9.77 7.90 -12.48
C GLU A 5 9.00 9.21 -12.22
N PHE A 6 7.78 9.36 -12.75
CA PHE A 6 6.98 10.56 -12.54
C PHE A 6 6.53 10.68 -11.09
N LEU A 7 5.97 9.61 -10.52
CA LEU A 7 5.65 9.55 -9.09
C LEU A 7 6.89 9.72 -8.23
N ALA A 8 8.01 9.07 -8.54
CA ALA A 8 9.24 9.23 -7.77
C ALA A 8 9.74 10.69 -7.75
N LYS A 9 9.68 11.39 -8.89
CA LYS A 9 10.06 12.82 -9.02
C LYS A 9 9.05 13.77 -8.37
N GLY A 10 7.79 13.36 -8.24
CA GLY A 10 6.76 14.14 -7.56
C GLY A 10 6.98 14.31 -6.06
N PHE A 11 7.82 13.45 -5.47
CA PHE A 11 8.21 13.52 -4.07
C PHE A 11 9.60 14.15 -3.99
N ASP A 12 9.61 15.46 -3.83
CA ASP A 12 10.82 16.29 -3.80
C ASP A 12 10.70 17.39 -2.73
N LEU A 13 11.61 18.37 -2.78
CA LEU A 13 11.59 19.51 -1.87
C LEU A 13 10.28 20.31 -1.91
N LYS A 14 9.53 20.32 -3.03
CA LYS A 14 8.22 20.96 -3.09
C LYS A 14 7.19 20.19 -2.29
N PHE A 15 7.22 18.86 -2.33
CA PHE A 15 6.36 18.04 -1.46
C PHE A 15 6.67 18.29 0.02
N GLN A 16 7.95 18.36 0.41
CA GLN A 16 8.32 18.77 1.76
C GLN A 16 7.77 20.16 2.09
N GLY A 17 7.94 21.15 1.21
CA GLY A 17 7.42 22.51 1.40
C GLY A 17 5.93 22.51 1.74
N LYS A 18 5.12 21.85 0.92
CA LYS A 18 3.66 21.71 1.16
C LYS A 18 3.34 21.12 2.53
N LEU A 19 4.08 20.08 2.95
CA LEU A 19 3.87 19.44 4.25
C LEU A 19 4.20 20.38 5.42
N LEU A 20 5.27 21.16 5.30
CA LEU A 20 5.68 22.12 6.32
C LEU A 20 4.78 23.36 6.36
N ASP A 21 4.40 23.89 5.20
CA ASP A 21 3.45 25.01 5.05
C ASP A 21 2.11 24.66 5.71
N PHE A 22 1.61 23.44 5.46
CA PHE A 22 0.41 22.94 6.11
C PHE A 22 0.57 22.89 7.64
N CYS A 23 1.69 22.36 8.13
CA CYS A 23 1.95 22.28 9.56
C CYS A 23 1.99 23.67 10.20
N GLN A 24 2.63 24.65 9.56
CA GLN A 24 2.72 26.03 10.05
C GLN A 24 1.36 26.73 10.01
N ALA A 25 0.64 26.66 8.89
CA ALA A 25 -0.68 27.27 8.72
C ALA A 25 -1.73 26.74 9.71
N ASN A 26 -1.55 25.51 10.19
CA ASN A 26 -2.44 24.88 11.17
C ASN A 26 -1.91 24.92 12.61
N GLY A 27 -0.83 25.68 12.87
CA GLY A 27 -0.26 25.85 14.20
C GLY A 27 0.31 24.55 14.79
N LEU A 28 0.64 23.58 13.94
CA LEU A 28 1.29 22.33 14.35
C LEU A 28 2.79 22.53 14.59
N LEU A 29 3.40 23.46 13.87
CA LEU A 29 4.76 23.95 14.15
C LEU A 29 4.70 25.32 14.79
N THR A 30 5.57 25.57 15.77
CA THR A 30 5.59 26.83 16.51
C THR A 30 6.46 27.89 15.86
N LYS A 31 7.47 27.45 15.10
CA LYS A 31 8.42 28.28 14.37
C LYS A 31 8.68 27.69 12.99
N GLU A 32 9.00 28.56 12.04
CA GLU A 32 9.31 28.18 10.66
C GLU A 32 10.56 27.28 10.57
N ASP A 33 11.54 27.49 11.45
CA ASP A 33 12.79 26.73 11.48
C ASP A 33 12.70 25.41 12.26
N ASP A 34 11.58 25.12 12.95
CA ASP A 34 11.38 23.92 13.76
C ASP A 34 11.75 22.61 13.00
N PRO A 35 11.35 22.39 11.73
CA PRO A 35 11.68 21.16 10.99
C PRO A 35 13.16 20.96 10.67
N THR A 36 13.97 22.03 10.78
CA THR A 36 15.42 21.99 10.58
C THR A 36 16.20 22.12 11.89
N SER A 37 15.52 22.52 12.97
CA SER A 37 16.09 22.68 14.29
C SER A 37 16.38 21.32 14.93
N HIS A 38 17.66 20.97 15.04
CA HIS A 38 18.11 19.76 15.74
C HIS A 38 17.50 19.66 17.15
N ARG A 39 17.41 20.79 17.88
CA ARG A 39 16.82 20.83 19.22
C ARG A 39 15.34 20.45 19.19
N PHE A 40 14.56 20.99 18.24
CA PHE A 40 13.14 20.68 18.10
C PHE A 40 12.95 19.21 17.73
N LEU A 41 13.62 18.73 16.69
CA LEU A 41 13.52 17.33 16.25
C LEU A 41 13.88 16.37 17.38
N SER A 42 15.01 16.60 18.05
CA SER A 42 15.50 15.73 19.14
C SER A 42 14.58 15.70 20.37
N ARG A 43 13.95 16.82 20.75
CA ARG A 43 13.18 16.91 22.02
C ARG A 43 11.68 16.77 21.84
N SER A 44 11.13 17.24 20.71
CA SER A 44 9.69 17.31 20.46
C SER A 44 9.18 16.23 19.52
N ILE A 45 10.03 15.66 18.66
CA ILE A 45 9.61 14.69 17.63
C ILE A 45 10.17 13.30 17.90
N THR A 46 11.50 13.16 17.94
CA THR A 46 12.20 11.86 18.03
C THR A 46 11.73 10.96 19.18
N PRO A 47 11.50 11.46 20.42
CA PRO A 47 11.04 10.59 21.51
C PRO A 47 9.68 9.95 21.21
N HIS A 48 8.79 10.68 20.52
CA HIS A 48 7.49 10.19 20.10
C HIS A 48 7.61 9.19 18.94
N ILE A 49 8.57 9.40 18.01
CA ILE A 49 8.88 8.43 16.96
C ILE A 49 9.44 7.13 17.54
N LYS A 50 10.39 7.19 18.49
CA LYS A 50 10.90 5.99 19.16
C LYS A 50 9.77 5.24 19.86
N LYS A 51 8.86 5.95 20.54
CA LYS A 51 7.67 5.37 21.17
C LYS A 51 6.73 4.70 20.16
N LEU A 52 6.36 5.40 19.09
CA LEU A 52 5.47 4.86 18.05
C LEU A 52 6.11 3.67 17.33
N SER A 53 7.39 3.75 16.99
CA SER A 53 8.14 2.68 16.35
C SER A 53 8.21 1.44 17.23
N GLY A 54 8.48 1.60 18.53
CA GLY A 54 8.44 0.49 19.50
C GLY A 54 7.06 -0.15 19.61
N LEU A 55 5.98 0.65 19.58
CA LEU A 55 4.61 0.15 19.59
C LEU A 55 4.24 -0.59 18.30
N PHE A 56 4.65 -0.09 17.14
CA PHE A 56 4.29 -0.65 15.84
C PHE A 56 5.16 -1.87 15.47
N ASN A 57 6.40 -1.94 15.96
CA ASN A 57 7.36 -3.02 15.68
C ASN A 57 7.61 -3.95 16.89
N ARG A 58 6.65 -4.04 17.82
CA ARG A 58 6.69 -4.90 19.03
C ARG A 58 6.93 -6.39 18.71
N SER A 59 7.28 -7.21 19.70
CA SER A 59 7.55 -8.64 19.49
C SER A 59 6.32 -9.41 18.98
N GLU A 60 6.51 -10.54 18.27
CA GLU A 60 5.41 -11.37 17.71
C GLU A 60 4.32 -11.68 18.76
N THR A 61 4.73 -12.05 19.99
CA THR A 61 3.82 -12.32 21.11
C THR A 61 2.95 -11.12 21.48
N GLU A 62 3.49 -9.90 21.39
CA GLU A 62 2.76 -8.66 21.67
C GLU A 62 1.93 -8.18 20.47
N GLN A 63 2.27 -8.59 19.24
CA GLN A 63 1.54 -8.26 18.02
C GLN A 63 0.17 -8.97 17.95
N ILE A 64 0.07 -10.20 18.44
CA ILE A 64 -1.18 -10.98 18.53
C ILE A 64 -2.25 -10.22 19.34
N ALA A 65 -1.83 -9.47 20.36
CA ALA A 65 -2.74 -8.73 21.25
C ALA A 65 -3.37 -7.48 20.63
N GLY A 66 -3.06 -7.10 19.37
CA GLY A 66 -3.58 -5.88 18.73
C GLY A 66 -3.08 -4.59 19.38
N ILE A 67 -3.19 -3.44 18.71
CA ILE A 67 -2.69 -2.18 19.26
C ILE A 67 -3.83 -1.53 20.04
N ASP A 68 -3.63 -1.20 21.32
CA ASP A 68 -4.64 -0.45 22.08
C ASP A 68 -4.73 0.97 21.50
N ALA A 69 -5.86 1.27 20.85
CA ALA A 69 -6.28 2.57 20.34
C ALA A 69 -6.05 3.75 21.30
N LYS A 70 -5.94 3.50 22.61
CA LYS A 70 -5.64 4.52 23.61
C LYS A 70 -4.19 5.02 23.59
N TYR A 71 -3.30 4.51 22.73
CA TYR A 71 -1.90 4.97 22.68
C TYR A 71 -1.76 6.48 22.45
N TRP A 72 -2.71 7.11 21.77
CA TRP A 72 -2.80 8.57 21.62
C TRP A 72 -2.92 9.34 22.94
N LYS A 73 -3.43 8.69 24.00
CA LYS A 73 -3.61 9.26 25.34
C LYS A 73 -2.46 8.91 26.29
N GLN A 74 -1.54 8.04 25.87
CA GLN A 74 -0.45 7.55 26.73
C GLN A 74 0.80 8.44 26.70
N SER A 75 0.80 9.53 25.93
CA SER A 75 1.91 10.50 25.91
C SER A 75 1.62 11.68 26.82
N SER A 76 2.64 12.16 27.53
CA SER A 76 2.58 13.42 28.29
C SER A 76 2.42 14.66 27.39
N ASN A 77 2.67 14.52 26.07
CA ASN A 77 2.36 15.54 25.07
C ASN A 77 1.69 14.89 23.84
N PRO A 78 0.36 14.73 23.86
CA PRO A 78 -0.40 14.13 22.76
C PRO A 78 -0.31 14.89 21.43
N ASP A 79 -0.07 16.21 21.47
CA ASP A 79 0.01 17.02 20.26
C ASP A 79 1.33 16.78 19.54
N ASN A 80 2.45 16.74 20.27
CA ASN A 80 3.74 16.30 19.72
C ASN A 80 3.68 14.87 19.19
N LEU A 81 2.93 13.96 19.85
CA LEU A 81 2.75 12.59 19.35
C LEU A 81 2.04 12.56 17.98
N ARG A 82 0.98 13.36 17.79
CA ARG A 82 0.27 13.46 16.51
C ARG A 82 1.11 14.15 15.45
N LEU A 83 1.82 15.23 15.80
CA LEU A 83 2.74 15.90 14.90
C LEU A 83 3.86 14.94 14.45
N ALA A 84 4.47 14.20 15.38
CA ALA A 84 5.47 13.20 15.05
C ALA A 84 4.89 12.13 14.11
N TYR A 85 3.67 11.65 14.38
CA TYR A 85 2.99 10.73 13.47
C TYR A 85 2.82 11.33 12.06
N PHE A 86 2.35 12.57 11.99
CA PHE A 86 2.12 13.27 10.74
C PHE A 86 3.41 13.53 9.95
N LEU A 87 4.47 14.04 10.59
CA LEU A 87 5.73 14.31 9.91
C LEU A 87 6.44 13.04 9.41
N TYR A 88 6.29 11.93 10.14
CA TYR A 88 7.06 10.71 9.90
C TYR A 88 6.26 9.59 9.22
N TYR A 89 5.11 9.19 9.74
CA TYR A 89 4.37 8.06 9.16
C TYR A 89 3.49 8.48 7.97
N MET A 90 2.91 9.68 7.97
CA MET A 90 2.04 10.13 6.87
C MET A 90 2.76 10.13 5.51
N PRO A 91 3.90 10.81 5.30
CA PRO A 91 4.52 10.86 3.97
C PRO A 91 5.00 9.49 3.49
N ALA A 92 5.50 8.65 4.40
CA ALA A 92 5.91 7.28 4.07
C ALA A 92 4.70 6.41 3.67
N ASN A 93 3.60 6.47 4.41
CA ASN A 93 2.38 5.68 4.13
C ASN A 93 1.66 6.18 2.87
N LEU A 94 1.66 7.49 2.65
CA LEU A 94 1.18 8.13 1.43
C LEU A 94 1.95 7.58 0.23
N PHE A 95 3.29 7.55 0.30
CA PHE A 95 4.11 7.03 -0.80
C PHE A 95 3.90 5.53 -1.06
N ARG A 96 3.71 4.71 -0.01
CA ARG A 96 3.35 3.29 -0.16
C ARG A 96 2.03 3.12 -0.90
N MET A 97 0.99 3.85 -0.51
CA MET A 97 -0.31 3.81 -1.19
C MET A 97 -0.21 4.30 -2.64
N ALA A 98 0.53 5.39 -2.87
CA ALA A 98 0.76 5.91 -4.22
C ALA A 98 1.48 4.89 -5.11
N SER A 99 2.43 4.13 -4.55
CA SER A 99 3.15 3.06 -5.23
C SER A 99 2.23 1.91 -5.64
N ILE A 100 1.31 1.48 -4.76
CA ILE A 100 0.30 0.45 -5.10
C ILE A 100 -0.56 0.90 -6.28
N CYS A 101 -1.04 2.15 -6.24
CA CYS A 101 -1.85 2.72 -7.31
C CYS A 101 -1.06 2.89 -8.62
N SER A 102 0.22 3.26 -8.52
CA SER A 102 1.14 3.32 -9.66
C SER A 102 1.32 1.95 -10.31
N GLU A 103 1.43 0.89 -9.50
CA GLU A 103 1.54 -0.47 -10.01
C GLU A 103 0.28 -0.94 -10.74
N LEU A 104 -0.92 -0.61 -10.25
CA LEU A 104 -2.17 -0.90 -10.98
C LEU A 104 -2.12 -0.31 -12.39
N ARG A 105 -1.71 0.97 -12.52
CA ARG A 105 -1.61 1.64 -13.83
C ARG A 105 -0.49 1.08 -14.70
N ARG A 106 0.64 0.70 -14.10
CA ARG A 106 1.73 0.00 -14.81
C ARG A 106 1.22 -1.29 -15.45
N HIS A 107 0.23 -1.95 -14.83
CA HIS A 107 -0.45 -3.12 -15.38
C HIS A 107 -1.67 -2.82 -16.27
N GLY A 108 -1.96 -1.55 -16.54
CA GLY A 108 -2.97 -1.11 -17.49
C GLY A 108 -4.33 -0.78 -16.89
N TYR A 109 -4.46 -0.75 -15.56
CA TYR A 109 -5.67 -0.25 -14.93
C TYR A 109 -5.89 1.23 -15.27
N THR A 110 -7.12 1.58 -15.63
CA THR A 110 -7.55 2.97 -15.84
C THR A 110 -8.91 3.19 -15.21
N TRP A 111 -9.12 4.40 -14.67
CA TRP A 111 -10.43 4.82 -14.24
C TRP A 111 -11.24 5.26 -15.47
N PRO A 112 -12.56 5.00 -15.52
CA PRO A 112 -13.40 5.58 -16.57
C PRO A 112 -13.33 7.11 -16.54
N ILE A 113 -13.26 7.74 -17.71
CA ILE A 113 -13.14 9.20 -17.84
C ILE A 113 -14.34 9.88 -17.18
N GLY A 114 -14.07 10.92 -16.39
CA GLY A 114 -15.09 11.69 -15.67
C GLY A 114 -15.77 10.91 -14.54
N ARG A 115 -15.24 9.75 -14.12
CA ARG A 115 -15.81 8.99 -13.01
C ARG A 115 -15.62 9.77 -11.72
N LYS A 116 -16.73 10.06 -11.04
CA LYS A 116 -16.70 10.60 -9.68
C LYS A 116 -16.20 9.52 -8.72
N ILE A 117 -15.15 9.84 -7.94
CA ILE A 117 -14.70 8.96 -6.87
C ILE A 117 -15.71 9.00 -5.73
N MET A 118 -16.23 7.84 -5.36
CA MET A 118 -17.01 7.63 -4.15
C MET A 118 -16.16 6.75 -3.25
N GLY A 119 -15.33 7.38 -2.42
CA GLY A 119 -14.31 6.72 -1.62
C GLY A 119 -14.70 6.57 -0.15
N VAL A 120 -14.22 5.51 0.49
CA VAL A 120 -14.22 5.36 1.96
C VAL A 120 -12.85 4.88 2.42
N ASP A 121 -12.28 5.57 3.42
CA ASP A 121 -11.00 5.24 4.03
C ASP A 121 -11.22 4.77 5.48
N PHE A 122 -11.03 3.48 5.70
CA PHE A 122 -11.18 2.83 6.99
C PHE A 122 -9.88 2.92 7.79
N GLY A 123 -9.93 3.58 8.94
CA GLY A 123 -8.78 3.88 9.77
C GLY A 123 -7.92 4.93 9.11
N SER A 124 -8.56 6.04 8.71
CA SER A 124 -7.96 7.02 7.81
C SER A 124 -6.68 7.65 8.39
N GLY A 125 -6.51 7.65 9.72
CA GLY A 125 -5.43 8.38 10.38
C GLY A 125 -5.43 9.83 9.89
N PRO A 126 -4.30 10.37 9.39
CA PRO A 126 -4.22 11.69 8.75
C PRO A 126 -4.51 11.67 7.23
N ALA A 127 -5.31 10.72 6.74
CA ALA A 127 -5.65 10.51 5.32
C ALA A 127 -4.45 10.16 4.41
N SER A 128 -3.51 9.36 4.90
CA SER A 128 -2.35 8.94 4.09
C SER A 128 -2.74 8.10 2.87
N ALA A 129 -3.74 7.21 3.00
CA ALA A 129 -4.23 6.40 1.90
C ALA A 129 -4.89 7.25 0.80
N VAL A 130 -5.81 8.13 1.19
CA VAL A 130 -6.50 9.04 0.25
C VAL A 130 -5.50 9.96 -0.46
N SER A 131 -4.54 10.51 0.28
CA SER A 131 -3.48 11.36 -0.27
C SER A 131 -2.57 10.60 -1.24
N GLY A 132 -2.27 9.33 -0.95
CA GLY A 132 -1.44 8.50 -1.83
C GLY A 132 -2.17 8.12 -3.12
N PHE A 133 -3.46 7.84 -3.01
CA PHE A 133 -4.32 7.66 -4.17
C PHE A 133 -4.35 8.92 -5.05
N ALA A 134 -4.57 10.10 -4.46
CA ALA A 134 -4.57 11.38 -5.18
C ALA A 134 -3.21 11.66 -5.84
N ALA A 135 -2.11 11.56 -5.10
CA ALA A 135 -0.75 11.79 -5.59
C ALA A 135 -0.42 10.89 -6.78
N SER A 136 -0.77 9.60 -6.68
CA SER A 136 -0.58 8.68 -7.79
C SER A 136 -1.36 9.10 -9.04
N ASN A 137 -2.62 9.54 -8.91
CA ASN A 137 -3.41 9.94 -10.08
C ASN A 137 -2.94 11.27 -10.68
N PHE A 138 -2.38 12.15 -9.86
CA PHE A 138 -1.80 13.40 -10.33
C PHE A 138 -0.46 13.18 -11.06
N PHE A 139 0.46 12.38 -10.51
CA PHE A 139 1.80 12.20 -11.09
C PHE A 139 1.90 11.13 -12.17
N ASP A 140 1.17 10.03 -12.02
CA ASP A 140 1.27 8.85 -12.89
C ASP A 140 -0.03 8.54 -13.66
N GLY A 141 -1.10 9.25 -13.35
CA GLY A 141 -2.44 8.96 -13.85
C GLY A 141 -2.95 10.03 -14.80
N ASP A 142 -4.23 9.91 -15.10
CA ASP A 142 -5.01 10.97 -15.73
C ASP A 142 -5.86 11.63 -14.65
N ALA A 143 -5.45 12.83 -14.24
CA ALA A 143 -6.16 13.60 -13.21
C ALA A 143 -7.60 13.93 -13.63
N GLU A 144 -7.85 14.10 -14.93
CA GLU A 144 -9.18 14.42 -15.47
C GLU A 144 -10.15 13.24 -15.36
N SER A 145 -9.63 12.00 -15.41
CA SER A 145 -10.46 10.80 -15.26
C SER A 145 -11.17 10.74 -13.90
N ILE A 146 -10.62 11.37 -12.86
CA ILE A 146 -11.14 11.31 -11.48
C ILE A 146 -11.16 12.69 -10.79
N ARG A 147 -11.34 13.76 -11.58
CA ARG A 147 -11.31 15.14 -11.12
C ARG A 147 -12.22 15.40 -9.91
N PHE A 148 -13.41 14.82 -9.92
CA PHE A 148 -14.44 15.00 -8.89
C PHE A 148 -14.52 13.81 -7.94
N GLY A 149 -14.84 14.06 -6.68
CA GLY A 149 -14.92 12.97 -5.70
C GLY A 149 -15.60 13.33 -4.39
N ARG A 150 -15.91 12.31 -3.61
CA ARG A 150 -16.33 12.42 -2.22
C ARG A 150 -15.75 11.26 -1.43
N TRP A 151 -15.19 11.57 -0.28
CA TRP A 151 -14.55 10.63 0.62
C TRP A 151 -15.21 10.61 1.99
N ALA A 152 -15.49 9.41 2.49
CA ALA A 152 -15.82 9.16 3.89
C ALA A 152 -14.55 8.72 4.63
N LEU A 153 -14.05 9.55 5.55
CA LEU A 153 -12.89 9.26 6.39
C LEU A 153 -13.36 8.71 7.74
N ILE A 154 -13.01 7.47 8.06
CA ILE A 154 -13.47 6.80 9.29
C ILE A 154 -12.27 6.53 10.19
N ASP A 155 -12.32 7.04 11.43
CA ASP A 155 -11.28 6.79 12.43
C ASP A 155 -11.84 6.92 13.85
N GLN A 156 -11.17 6.27 14.81
CA GLN A 156 -11.51 6.33 16.23
C GLN A 156 -10.84 7.51 16.96
N ASN A 157 -10.04 8.33 16.28
CA ASN A 157 -9.40 9.50 16.84
C ASN A 157 -9.90 10.78 16.15
N ASN A 158 -10.75 11.54 16.85
CA ASN A 158 -11.34 12.77 16.32
C ASN A 158 -10.29 13.83 15.93
N LYS A 159 -9.17 13.91 16.65
CA LYS A 159 -8.09 14.87 16.31
C LYS A 159 -7.31 14.46 15.07
N MET A 160 -7.18 13.16 14.81
CA MET A 160 -6.61 12.68 13.56
C MET A 160 -7.59 12.90 12.39
N LEU A 161 -8.90 12.72 12.60
CA LEU A 161 -9.92 13.05 11.58
C LEU A 161 -9.93 14.54 11.21
N GLU A 162 -9.82 15.43 12.20
CA GLU A 162 -9.72 16.86 11.96
C GLU A 162 -8.48 17.18 11.11
N LEU A 163 -7.33 16.58 11.46
CA LEU A 163 -6.09 16.71 10.72
C LEU A 163 -6.21 16.13 9.29
N ALA A 164 -6.83 14.97 9.15
CA ALA A 164 -7.05 14.29 7.87
C ALA A 164 -7.89 15.12 6.91
N ARG A 165 -8.99 15.70 7.39
CA ARG A 165 -9.86 16.57 6.57
C ARG A 165 -9.09 17.79 6.08
N LYS A 166 -8.45 18.52 7.00
CA LYS A 166 -7.68 19.74 6.66
C LYS A 166 -6.53 19.44 5.71
N TRP A 167 -5.78 18.36 5.95
CA TRP A 167 -4.70 17.93 5.06
C TRP A 167 -5.22 17.54 3.68
N SER A 168 -6.34 16.83 3.62
CA SER A 168 -6.94 16.44 2.34
C SER A 168 -7.40 17.65 1.55
N GLU A 169 -8.13 18.59 2.17
CA GLU A 169 -8.52 19.85 1.53
C GLU A 169 -7.29 20.62 0.99
N PHE A 170 -6.27 20.82 1.83
CA PHE A 170 -5.05 21.53 1.45
C PHE A 170 -4.23 20.82 0.36
N TYR A 171 -3.91 19.54 0.55
CA TYR A 171 -3.01 18.81 -0.33
C TYR A 171 -3.72 18.42 -1.63
N ILE A 172 -4.93 17.86 -1.54
CA ILE A 172 -5.62 17.28 -2.69
C ILE A 172 -6.33 18.37 -3.50
N ASN A 173 -7.08 19.26 -2.84
CA ASN A 173 -7.83 20.28 -3.57
C ASN A 173 -6.94 21.46 -3.94
N ASP A 174 -6.31 22.12 -2.96
CA ASP A 174 -5.58 23.38 -3.24
C ASP A 174 -4.27 23.14 -4.01
N ASN A 175 -3.61 22.00 -3.78
CA ASN A 175 -2.25 21.76 -4.29
C ASN A 175 -2.14 20.75 -5.44
N LEU A 176 -3.11 19.85 -5.59
CA LEU A 176 -3.19 18.93 -6.74
C LEU A 176 -4.34 19.28 -7.68
N GLY A 177 -5.25 20.17 -7.27
CA GLY A 177 -6.33 20.68 -8.11
C GLY A 177 -7.53 19.76 -8.23
N PHE A 178 -7.69 18.74 -7.38
CA PHE A 178 -8.90 17.92 -7.40
C PHE A 178 -10.09 18.64 -6.75
N GLU A 179 -11.31 18.20 -7.07
CA GLU A 179 -12.55 18.74 -6.50
C GLU A 179 -13.24 17.66 -5.67
N TRP A 180 -12.63 17.35 -4.52
CA TRP A 180 -13.08 16.28 -3.64
C TRP A 180 -13.64 16.82 -2.33
N ASP A 181 -14.80 16.28 -1.94
CA ASP A 181 -15.41 16.53 -0.64
C ASP A 181 -14.94 15.51 0.40
N PHE A 182 -14.68 15.94 1.64
CA PHE A 182 -14.23 15.05 2.72
C PHE A 182 -15.19 15.09 3.91
N ALA A 183 -15.87 13.98 4.18
CA ALA A 183 -16.74 13.80 5.34
C ALA A 183 -16.06 12.91 6.37
N THR A 184 -16.00 13.34 7.63
CA THR A 184 -15.36 12.59 8.72
C THR A 184 -16.38 11.87 9.59
N TYR A 185 -16.10 10.63 9.96
CA TYR A 185 -16.95 9.80 10.82
C TYR A 185 -16.13 9.23 11.98
N PHE A 186 -16.40 9.74 13.18
CA PHE A 186 -15.76 9.26 14.41
C PHE A 186 -16.34 7.90 14.81
N ARG A 187 -15.61 6.82 14.54
CA ARG A 187 -16.06 5.45 14.82
C ARG A 187 -14.89 4.50 15.00
N LYS A 188 -14.99 3.62 15.99
CA LYS A 188 -14.08 2.47 16.12
C LYS A 188 -14.45 1.40 15.09
N LEU A 189 -13.46 0.92 14.36
CA LEU A 189 -13.64 -0.20 13.44
C LEU A 189 -13.69 -1.51 14.22
N GLU A 190 -14.74 -2.28 13.95
CA GLU A 190 -14.93 -3.64 14.49
C GLU A 190 -15.12 -4.58 13.31
N PHE A 191 -14.04 -5.20 12.82
CA PHE A 191 -14.09 -6.05 11.63
C PHE A 191 -14.91 -7.34 11.82
N LYS A 192 -15.22 -7.70 13.06
CA LYS A 192 -16.14 -8.81 13.38
C LYS A 192 -17.61 -8.43 13.21
N LYS A 193 -17.92 -7.15 13.00
CA LYS A 193 -19.27 -6.63 12.73
C LYS A 193 -19.33 -5.99 11.34
N SER A 194 -20.51 -5.52 10.97
CA SER A 194 -20.68 -4.74 9.74
C SER A 194 -19.89 -3.43 9.80
N LEU A 195 -19.03 -3.23 8.79
CA LEU A 195 -18.15 -2.07 8.69
C LEU A 195 -18.92 -0.77 8.39
N LEU A 196 -20.06 -0.88 7.71
CA LEU A 196 -20.90 0.25 7.31
C LEU A 196 -22.35 0.03 7.75
N PRO A 197 -23.08 1.08 8.16
CA PRO A 197 -24.52 0.95 8.40
C PRO A 197 -25.26 0.65 7.08
N ALA A 198 -26.42 -0.01 7.16
CA ALA A 198 -27.21 -0.37 5.97
C ALA A 198 -27.60 0.84 5.09
N ALA A 199 -27.74 2.02 5.70
CA ALA A 199 -28.05 3.27 4.99
C ALA A 199 -26.83 3.98 4.39
N ALA A 200 -25.61 3.44 4.54
CA ALA A 200 -24.43 3.99 3.90
C ALA A 200 -24.56 3.90 2.37
N PRO A 201 -24.04 4.89 1.62
CA PRO A 201 -24.05 4.83 0.17
C PRO A 201 -23.15 3.70 -0.36
N SER A 202 -23.23 3.46 -1.66
CA SER A 202 -22.23 2.67 -2.37
C SER A 202 -20.97 3.51 -2.65
N PHE A 203 -19.84 2.82 -2.73
CA PHE A 203 -18.52 3.35 -2.97
C PHE A 203 -17.88 2.63 -4.15
N ASN A 204 -17.03 3.30 -4.91
CA ASN A 204 -16.19 2.68 -5.94
C ASN A 204 -14.73 2.50 -5.54
N LEU A 205 -14.36 2.98 -4.35
CA LEU A 205 -13.04 2.77 -3.77
C LEU A 205 -13.13 2.61 -2.25
N MET A 206 -12.62 1.51 -1.72
CA MET A 206 -12.45 1.28 -0.29
C MET A 206 -10.97 1.11 0.03
N THR A 207 -10.45 1.89 0.97
CA THR A 207 -9.06 1.78 1.43
C THR A 207 -8.99 1.37 2.90
N PHE A 208 -8.00 0.53 3.19
CA PHE A 208 -7.68 0.05 4.54
C PHE A 208 -6.17 0.18 4.71
N SER A 209 -5.71 1.06 5.62
CA SER A 209 -4.28 1.29 5.82
C SER A 209 -3.90 1.07 7.28
N TYR A 210 -3.08 0.05 7.55
CA TYR A 210 -2.56 -0.31 8.87
C TYR A 210 -3.64 -0.71 9.90
N VAL A 211 -4.84 -1.08 9.46
CA VAL A 211 -6.00 -1.34 10.32
C VAL A 211 -6.14 -2.78 10.76
N LEU A 212 -5.68 -3.74 9.95
CA LEU A 212 -5.66 -5.16 10.33
C LEU A 212 -4.60 -5.40 11.40
N ASN A 213 -3.49 -4.66 11.36
CA ASN A 213 -2.48 -4.67 12.42
C ASN A 213 -3.01 -4.24 13.79
N GLU A 214 -4.03 -3.36 13.83
CA GLU A 214 -4.65 -2.92 15.08
C GLU A 214 -5.60 -3.98 15.67
N GLN A 215 -6.01 -4.98 14.89
CA GLN A 215 -6.92 -6.03 15.36
C GLN A 215 -6.17 -7.08 16.18
N SER A 216 -6.65 -7.29 17.41
CA SER A 216 -6.28 -8.41 18.26
C SER A 216 -7.07 -9.66 17.88
N GLY A 217 -6.45 -10.83 18.07
CA GLY A 217 -7.17 -12.10 17.98
C GLY A 217 -6.50 -13.21 17.18
N GLU A 218 -7.17 -14.36 17.14
CA GLU A 218 -6.70 -15.62 16.58
C GLU A 218 -7.01 -15.78 15.08
N THR A 219 -6.47 -16.82 14.43
CA THR A 219 -6.76 -17.15 13.03
C THR A 219 -8.25 -17.32 12.73
N SER A 220 -9.05 -17.79 13.70
CA SER A 220 -10.52 -17.90 13.60
C SER A 220 -11.20 -16.55 13.31
N ASP A 221 -10.57 -15.44 13.70
CA ASP A 221 -11.06 -14.10 13.44
C ASP A 221 -10.90 -13.69 11.97
N ILE A 222 -9.86 -14.17 11.28
CA ILE A 222 -9.61 -13.80 9.87
C ILE A 222 -10.73 -14.29 8.95
N LYS A 223 -11.29 -15.48 9.20
CA LYS A 223 -12.43 -15.99 8.43
C LYS A 223 -13.67 -15.11 8.60
N GLN A 224 -13.93 -14.66 9.82
CA GLN A 224 -15.05 -13.74 10.10
C GLN A 224 -14.83 -12.37 9.45
N ILE A 225 -13.60 -11.86 9.50
CA ILE A 225 -13.20 -10.61 8.83
C ILE A 225 -13.41 -10.72 7.33
N ALA A 226 -12.96 -11.81 6.70
CA ALA A 226 -13.16 -12.06 5.27
C ALA A 226 -14.65 -12.08 4.90
N SER A 227 -15.47 -12.79 5.69
CA SER A 227 -16.92 -12.89 5.47
C SER A 227 -17.61 -11.52 5.59
N ASN A 228 -17.24 -10.72 6.59
CA ASN A 228 -17.77 -9.37 6.75
C ASN A 228 -17.30 -8.40 5.67
N LEU A 229 -16.07 -8.57 5.18
CA LEU A 229 -15.55 -7.77 4.06
C LEU A 229 -16.30 -8.09 2.77
N VAL A 230 -16.53 -9.37 2.46
CA VAL A 230 -17.38 -9.81 1.33
C VAL A 230 -18.77 -9.20 1.43
N ARG A 231 -19.44 -9.35 2.58
CA ARG A 231 -20.77 -8.75 2.80
C ARG A 231 -20.78 -7.23 2.66
N THR A 232 -19.73 -6.56 3.14
CA THR A 232 -19.58 -5.09 2.98
C THR A 232 -19.45 -4.73 1.50
N CYS A 233 -18.67 -5.48 0.72
CA CYS A 233 -18.52 -5.26 -0.71
C CYS A 233 -19.82 -5.56 -1.49
N GLU A 234 -20.55 -6.60 -1.11
CA GLU A 234 -21.84 -6.93 -1.72
C GLU A 234 -22.84 -5.79 -1.59
N ASN A 235 -22.91 -5.20 -0.39
CA ASN A 235 -23.88 -4.15 -0.05
C ASN A 235 -23.44 -2.74 -0.48
N HIS A 236 -22.14 -2.43 -0.44
CA HIS A 236 -21.65 -1.05 -0.53
C HIS A 236 -20.50 -0.84 -1.52
N LEU A 237 -19.99 -1.87 -2.20
CA LEU A 237 -19.04 -1.67 -3.30
C LEU A 237 -19.80 -1.70 -4.62
N GLU A 238 -19.59 -0.67 -5.44
CA GLU A 238 -20.11 -0.60 -6.81
C GLU A 238 -19.50 -1.70 -7.68
N GLU A 239 -20.17 -2.04 -8.79
CA GLU A 239 -19.55 -2.85 -9.84
C GLU A 239 -18.32 -2.12 -10.41
N ASP A 240 -17.28 -2.90 -10.69
CA ASP A 240 -15.92 -2.45 -11.00
C ASP A 240 -15.25 -1.61 -9.89
N GLY A 241 -15.80 -1.60 -8.68
CA GLY A 241 -15.20 -0.94 -7.52
C GLY A 241 -13.93 -1.65 -7.04
N LEU A 242 -13.03 -0.90 -6.41
CA LEU A 242 -11.76 -1.41 -5.89
C LEU A 242 -11.72 -1.43 -4.36
N VAL A 243 -11.05 -2.45 -3.83
CA VAL A 243 -10.59 -2.49 -2.44
C VAL A 243 -9.08 -2.55 -2.42
N ILE A 244 -8.45 -1.66 -1.64
CA ILE A 244 -7.01 -1.62 -1.43
C ILE A 244 -6.72 -1.78 0.06
N ILE A 245 -5.96 -2.81 0.42
CA ILE A 245 -5.49 -3.07 1.79
C ILE A 245 -3.98 -2.89 1.81
N LEU A 246 -3.48 -2.10 2.76
CA LEU A 246 -2.06 -1.81 2.97
C LEU A 246 -1.73 -2.06 4.45
N GLU A 247 -0.72 -2.88 4.72
CA GLU A 247 -0.26 -3.29 6.05
C GLU A 247 1.28 -3.22 6.15
N PRO A 248 1.86 -3.17 7.36
CA PRO A 248 3.32 -3.19 7.50
C PRO A 248 3.89 -4.55 7.08
N ALA A 249 5.14 -4.56 6.60
CA ALA A 249 5.84 -5.79 6.16
C ALA A 249 6.39 -6.66 7.32
N LEU A 250 5.83 -6.50 8.51
CA LEU A 250 6.11 -7.37 9.64
C LEU A 250 5.55 -8.77 9.35
N LYS A 251 6.20 -9.82 9.87
CA LYS A 251 5.92 -11.22 9.51
C LYS A 251 4.44 -11.56 9.75
N ASP A 252 3.93 -11.31 10.95
CA ASP A 252 2.55 -11.66 11.33
C ASP A 252 1.50 -10.89 10.52
N GLN A 253 1.71 -9.60 10.29
CA GLN A 253 0.81 -8.71 9.57
C GLN A 253 0.77 -9.08 8.09
N SER A 254 1.93 -9.38 7.52
CA SER A 254 2.03 -9.90 6.15
C SER A 254 1.33 -11.24 6.02
N ARG A 255 1.50 -12.14 6.99
CA ARG A 255 0.80 -13.43 7.03
C ARG A 255 -0.72 -13.25 7.23
N LYS A 256 -1.17 -12.30 8.05
CA LYS A 256 -2.59 -11.93 8.20
C LYS A 256 -3.20 -11.47 6.87
N VAL A 257 -2.50 -10.67 6.07
CA VAL A 257 -2.95 -10.28 4.72
C VAL A 257 -3.05 -11.50 3.79
N LEU A 258 -2.08 -12.42 3.85
CA LEU A 258 -2.12 -13.66 3.06
C LEU A 258 -3.26 -14.60 3.49
N GLN A 259 -3.51 -14.72 4.79
CA GLN A 259 -4.64 -15.49 5.34
C GLN A 259 -5.97 -14.86 4.92
N LEU A 260 -6.11 -13.54 5.00
CA LEU A 260 -7.29 -12.83 4.53
C LEU A 260 -7.54 -13.12 3.04
N ARG A 261 -6.50 -13.01 2.21
CA ARG A 261 -6.58 -13.37 0.79
C ARG A 261 -7.05 -14.81 0.59
N GLN A 262 -6.49 -15.77 1.35
CA GLN A 262 -6.89 -17.18 1.25
C GLN A 262 -8.37 -17.37 1.64
N GLU A 263 -8.83 -16.77 2.73
CA GLU A 263 -10.23 -16.88 3.16
C GLU A 263 -11.19 -16.22 2.15
N LEU A 264 -10.82 -15.08 1.56
CA LEU A 264 -11.60 -14.44 0.48
C LEU A 264 -11.73 -15.38 -0.74
N LEU A 265 -10.65 -16.06 -1.13
CA LEU A 265 -10.67 -17.04 -2.22
C LEU A 265 -11.50 -18.28 -1.89
N LYS A 266 -11.49 -18.75 -0.63
CA LYS A 266 -12.34 -19.88 -0.18
C LYS A 266 -13.83 -19.53 -0.20
N LEU A 267 -14.20 -18.30 0.17
CA LEU A 267 -15.58 -17.81 0.06
C LEU A 267 -16.04 -17.76 -1.40
N ASN A 268 -15.11 -17.52 -2.34
CA ASN A 268 -15.29 -17.59 -3.78
C ASN A 268 -16.57 -16.92 -4.32
N PRO A 269 -16.90 -15.67 -3.92
CA PRO A 269 -18.02 -14.98 -4.55
C PRO A 269 -17.69 -14.72 -6.03
N SER A 270 -18.67 -14.89 -6.92
CA SER A 270 -18.45 -14.87 -8.38
C SER A 270 -17.79 -13.58 -8.89
N TRP A 271 -18.05 -12.46 -8.21
CA TRP A 271 -17.55 -11.13 -8.52
C TRP A 271 -16.11 -10.86 -8.05
N LEU A 272 -15.52 -11.68 -7.18
CA LEU A 272 -14.21 -11.36 -6.60
C LEU A 272 -13.09 -11.63 -7.59
N LYS A 273 -12.31 -10.58 -7.88
CA LYS A 273 -11.08 -10.67 -8.69
C LYS A 273 -9.91 -10.07 -7.92
N ILE A 274 -8.91 -10.90 -7.57
CA ILE A 274 -7.65 -10.42 -7.02
C ILE A 274 -6.83 -9.79 -8.15
N LEU A 275 -6.44 -8.53 -7.99
CA LEU A 275 -5.69 -7.78 -8.99
C LEU A 275 -4.19 -7.73 -8.67
N LEU A 276 -3.81 -7.48 -7.41
CA LEU A 276 -2.42 -7.34 -6.96
C LEU A 276 -2.23 -7.85 -5.51
N PRO A 277 -1.00 -8.20 -5.08
CA PRO A 277 0.24 -8.31 -5.87
C PRO A 277 0.24 -9.49 -6.84
N CYS A 278 -0.55 -10.53 -6.55
CA CYS A 278 -0.60 -11.77 -7.32
C CYS A 278 -1.81 -11.77 -8.25
N PHE A 279 -1.59 -12.02 -9.54
CA PHE A 279 -2.63 -12.01 -10.58
C PHE A 279 -3.47 -13.29 -10.66
N ASN A 280 -3.25 -14.24 -9.75
CA ASN A 280 -3.85 -15.56 -9.79
C ASN A 280 -4.64 -15.82 -8.50
N ASN A 281 -5.67 -16.67 -8.62
CA ASN A 281 -6.57 -17.06 -7.53
C ASN A 281 -6.19 -18.41 -6.91
N HIS A 282 -4.90 -18.67 -6.68
CA HIS A 282 -4.40 -19.88 -6.00
C HIS A 282 -3.85 -19.56 -4.60
N ASP A 283 -3.62 -20.60 -3.80
CA ASP A 283 -2.98 -20.48 -2.49
C ASP A 283 -1.57 -19.88 -2.59
N CYS A 284 -1.19 -19.07 -1.60
CA CYS A 284 0.14 -18.47 -1.57
C CYS A 284 1.15 -19.46 -0.99
N GLY A 285 2.20 -19.80 -1.74
CA GLY A 285 3.26 -20.68 -1.27
C GLY A 285 4.01 -20.18 -0.04
N ALA A 286 4.00 -18.87 0.23
CA ALA A 286 4.57 -18.31 1.46
C ALA A 286 3.74 -18.63 2.70
N LEU A 287 2.42 -18.87 2.56
CA LEU A 287 1.56 -19.21 3.68
C LEU A 287 1.71 -20.68 4.09
N SER A 288 2.04 -21.57 3.13
CA SER A 288 2.35 -22.98 3.40
C SER A 288 3.73 -23.22 4.02
N SER A 289 4.57 -22.19 4.10
CA SER A 289 5.85 -22.22 4.79
C SER A 289 5.87 -21.22 5.96
N ASP A 290 6.99 -21.13 6.69
CA ASP A 290 7.22 -20.09 7.70
C ASP A 290 7.74 -18.75 7.09
N ASP A 291 7.53 -18.55 5.78
CA ASP A 291 7.90 -17.33 5.06
C ASP A 291 6.77 -16.27 5.15
N TRP A 292 7.04 -15.05 4.69
CA TRP A 292 6.01 -14.04 4.46
C TRP A 292 6.27 -13.25 3.19
N CYS A 293 5.19 -12.93 2.48
CA CYS A 293 5.27 -12.14 1.26
C CYS A 293 5.07 -10.67 1.59
N HIS A 294 6.06 -9.84 1.22
CA HIS A 294 5.98 -8.39 1.30
C HIS A 294 6.63 -7.76 0.08
N GLU A 295 6.32 -6.50 -0.13
CA GLU A 295 6.88 -5.64 -1.15
C GLU A 295 7.75 -4.57 -0.51
N GLN A 296 8.66 -3.99 -1.30
CA GLN A 296 9.44 -2.82 -0.89
C GLN A 296 9.57 -1.83 -2.04
N VAL A 297 9.64 -0.56 -1.68
CA VAL A 297 9.94 0.54 -2.60
C VAL A 297 11.04 1.42 -2.03
N SER A 298 11.90 1.93 -2.91
CA SER A 298 12.76 3.07 -2.61
C SER A 298 11.96 4.36 -2.79
N TRP A 299 12.31 5.39 -2.04
CA TRP A 299 11.60 6.66 -2.06
C TRP A 299 12.54 7.82 -1.76
N TRP A 300 12.12 9.03 -2.13
CA TRP A 300 12.81 10.24 -1.70
C TRP A 300 12.42 10.56 -0.26
N ARG A 301 13.41 10.57 0.63
CA ARG A 301 13.22 10.94 2.03
C ARG A 301 13.36 12.45 2.20
N PRO A 302 12.37 13.15 2.77
CA PRO A 302 12.51 14.55 3.12
C PRO A 302 13.74 14.79 4.02
N PRO A 303 14.54 15.85 3.82
CA PRO A 303 15.67 16.20 4.69
C PRO A 303 15.38 16.11 6.20
N TYR A 304 14.25 16.66 6.68
CA TYR A 304 13.89 16.57 8.10
C TYR A 304 13.69 15.11 8.55
N TYR A 305 13.16 14.26 7.66
CA TYR A 305 12.94 12.84 7.91
C TYR A 305 14.28 12.12 8.09
N VAL A 306 15.27 12.43 7.25
CA VAL A 306 16.62 11.86 7.33
C VAL A 306 17.26 12.20 8.68
N GLU A 307 17.08 13.42 9.19
CA GLU A 307 17.58 13.81 10.51
C GLU A 307 16.82 13.09 11.65
N ILE A 308 15.50 12.92 11.54
CA ILE A 308 14.73 12.11 12.49
C ILE A 308 15.23 10.65 12.49
N ASP A 309 15.44 10.04 11.32
CA ASP A 309 16.00 8.68 11.18
C ASP A 309 17.33 8.55 11.94
N LYS A 310 18.26 9.50 11.74
CA LYS A 310 19.55 9.53 12.45
C LYS A 310 19.38 9.62 13.96
N LEU A 311 18.54 10.55 14.44
CA LEU A 311 18.28 10.76 15.87
C LEU A 311 17.53 9.58 16.52
N ALA A 312 16.69 8.92 15.74
CA ALA A 312 15.89 7.78 16.17
C ALA A 312 16.65 6.45 16.07
N GLU A 313 17.80 6.43 15.41
CA GLU A 313 18.56 5.21 15.04
C GLU A 313 17.71 4.24 14.18
N LEU A 314 16.96 4.81 13.23
CA LEU A 314 16.12 4.09 12.28
C LEU A 314 16.67 4.26 10.86
N ASP A 315 16.40 3.28 9.97
CA ASP A 315 16.78 3.37 8.55
C ASP A 315 15.59 3.10 7.64
N HIS A 316 14.97 4.16 7.14
CA HIS A 316 13.86 4.09 6.19
C HIS A 316 14.27 4.40 4.76
N LYS A 317 15.49 4.04 4.31
CA LYS A 317 15.86 4.13 2.87
C LYS A 317 14.89 3.41 1.94
N THR A 318 14.24 2.37 2.45
CA THR A 318 13.17 1.65 1.76
C THR A 318 11.95 1.59 2.65
N LEU A 319 10.79 1.46 2.01
CA LEU A 319 9.50 1.32 2.67
C LEU A 319 8.99 -0.08 2.38
N PRO A 320 9.20 -1.05 3.28
CA PRO A 320 8.60 -2.36 3.12
C PRO A 320 7.13 -2.32 3.56
N PHE A 321 6.26 -3.04 2.85
CA PHE A 321 4.83 -3.18 3.16
C PHE A 321 4.22 -4.45 2.55
N SER A 322 3.06 -4.84 3.04
CA SER A 322 2.24 -5.91 2.49
C SER A 322 0.91 -5.33 2.04
N TYR A 323 0.35 -5.83 0.95
CA TYR A 323 -0.88 -5.25 0.39
C TYR A 323 -1.70 -6.29 -0.37
N LEU A 324 -2.96 -5.96 -0.56
CA LEU A 324 -3.90 -6.73 -1.36
C LEU A 324 -4.82 -5.75 -2.11
N VAL A 325 -4.97 -5.96 -3.41
CA VAL A 325 -5.95 -5.25 -4.23
C VAL A 325 -6.89 -6.25 -4.86
N PHE A 326 -8.19 -6.02 -4.72
CA PHE A 326 -9.21 -6.79 -5.40
C PHE A 326 -10.37 -5.91 -5.86
N SER A 327 -11.18 -6.43 -6.78
CA SER A 327 -12.32 -5.73 -7.35
C SER A 327 -13.59 -6.58 -7.27
N LYS A 328 -14.74 -5.90 -7.22
CA LYS A 328 -16.07 -6.47 -7.47
C LYS A 328 -16.41 -6.32 -8.93
N THR A 329 -16.21 -7.39 -9.70
CA THR A 329 -16.41 -7.37 -11.14
C THR A 329 -16.57 -8.78 -11.71
N GLN A 330 -17.38 -8.90 -12.76
CA GLN A 330 -17.45 -10.14 -13.56
C GLN A 330 -16.33 -10.23 -14.61
N LYS A 331 -15.60 -9.14 -14.86
CA LYS A 331 -14.49 -9.11 -15.84
C LYS A 331 -13.34 -10.01 -15.41
N GLN A 332 -12.62 -10.55 -16.39
CA GLN A 332 -11.37 -11.24 -16.17
C GLN A 332 -10.26 -10.25 -15.77
N VAL A 333 -9.27 -10.74 -15.04
CA VAL A 333 -8.18 -9.89 -14.52
C VAL A 333 -7.41 -9.20 -15.66
N ASP A 334 -7.25 -9.85 -16.82
CA ASP A 334 -6.55 -9.31 -17.99
C ASP A 334 -7.43 -8.39 -18.88
N GLU A 335 -8.74 -8.35 -18.66
CA GLU A 335 -9.63 -7.31 -19.21
C GLU A 335 -9.51 -6.01 -18.39
N ILE A 336 -9.20 -6.12 -17.10
CA ILE A 336 -9.00 -4.98 -16.18
C ILE A 336 -7.56 -4.48 -16.26
N LEU A 337 -6.60 -5.39 -16.20
CA LEU A 337 -5.16 -5.13 -16.26
C LEU A 337 -4.64 -5.49 -17.67
N VAL A 338 -5.01 -4.67 -18.65
CA VAL A 338 -4.78 -5.01 -20.07
C VAL A 338 -3.33 -5.28 -20.45
N LYS A 339 -2.36 -4.73 -19.71
CA LYS A 339 -0.93 -4.96 -20.02
C LYS A 339 -0.46 -6.36 -19.65
N ILE A 340 -1.07 -7.02 -18.65
CA ILE A 340 -0.70 -8.38 -18.23
C ILE A 340 -1.32 -9.49 -19.10
N LYS A 341 -2.07 -9.13 -20.14
CA LYS A 341 -2.63 -10.08 -21.10
C LYS A 341 -1.50 -10.83 -21.80
N GLY A 342 -1.65 -12.16 -21.83
CA GLY A 342 -0.80 -13.13 -22.51
C GLY A 342 -1.65 -14.26 -23.08
N ASP A 343 -1.01 -15.21 -23.75
CA ASP A 343 -1.67 -16.37 -24.36
C ASP A 343 -2.08 -17.41 -23.30
N ASN A 344 -1.33 -17.50 -22.19
CA ASN A 344 -1.65 -18.42 -21.10
C ASN A 344 -1.49 -17.76 -19.70
N PRO A 345 -2.59 -17.52 -18.97
CA PRO A 345 -2.55 -16.95 -17.62
C PRO A 345 -1.69 -17.73 -16.62
N ASN A 346 -1.55 -19.05 -16.80
CA ASN A 346 -0.74 -19.92 -15.95
C ASN A 346 0.77 -19.80 -16.20
N LYS A 347 1.17 -19.15 -17.30
CA LYS A 347 2.56 -18.83 -17.63
C LYS A 347 2.93 -17.38 -17.27
N ARG A 348 2.22 -16.79 -16.30
CA ARG A 348 2.54 -15.48 -15.73
C ARG A 348 3.28 -15.64 -14.41
N PHE A 349 4.42 -14.97 -14.30
CA PHE A 349 5.26 -15.02 -13.10
C PHE A 349 5.62 -13.62 -12.63
N ARG A 350 5.44 -13.35 -11.34
CA ARG A 350 5.88 -12.09 -10.72
C ARG A 350 7.24 -12.31 -10.06
N ILE A 351 8.22 -11.47 -10.37
CA ILE A 351 9.51 -11.48 -9.68
C ILE A 351 9.34 -10.87 -8.29
N VAL A 352 9.71 -11.62 -7.25
CA VAL A 352 9.48 -11.28 -5.83
C VAL A 352 10.77 -11.06 -5.04
N SER A 353 11.95 -11.13 -5.69
CA SER A 353 13.24 -10.78 -5.09
C SER A 353 13.95 -9.71 -5.90
N PRO A 354 15.01 -9.09 -5.36
CA PRO A 354 15.99 -8.41 -6.19
C PRO A 354 16.50 -9.33 -7.30
N ALA A 355 16.85 -8.75 -8.45
CA ALA A 355 17.44 -9.44 -9.57
C ALA A 355 18.97 -9.26 -9.51
N HIS A 356 19.70 -10.36 -9.40
CA HIS A 356 21.15 -10.33 -9.21
C HIS A 356 21.87 -10.76 -10.50
N LYS A 357 22.85 -9.97 -10.93
CA LYS A 357 23.83 -10.38 -11.94
C LYS A 357 25.01 -11.02 -11.20
N PRO A 358 25.25 -12.34 -11.32
CA PRO A 358 26.16 -13.07 -10.44
C PRO A 358 27.64 -12.68 -10.61
N THR A 359 28.07 -12.12 -11.76
CA THR A 359 29.41 -11.54 -11.95
C THR A 359 29.44 -10.56 -13.13
N ALA A 360 30.50 -9.74 -13.27
CA ALA A 360 30.72 -8.86 -14.43
C ALA A 360 30.84 -9.60 -15.77
N ARG A 361 31.08 -10.93 -15.76
CA ARG A 361 31.13 -11.80 -16.94
C ARG A 361 29.89 -12.70 -17.09
N GLY A 362 28.98 -12.67 -16.10
CA GLY A 362 27.79 -13.50 -16.05
C GLY A 362 26.68 -12.95 -16.94
N ARG A 363 26.15 -13.80 -17.82
CA ARG A 363 25.05 -13.43 -18.72
C ARG A 363 23.67 -13.68 -18.12
N ASP A 364 23.57 -14.50 -17.08
CA ASP A 364 22.29 -14.82 -16.46
C ASP A 364 21.97 -13.86 -15.32
N VAL A 365 20.72 -13.43 -15.23
CA VAL A 365 20.14 -12.71 -14.09
C VAL A 365 19.41 -13.72 -13.23
N GLU A 366 19.74 -13.79 -11.94
CA GLU A 366 19.11 -14.68 -10.97
C GLU A 366 18.06 -13.94 -10.13
N PHE A 367 16.90 -14.57 -9.91
CA PHE A 367 15.84 -14.03 -9.07
C PHE A 367 14.90 -15.13 -8.56
N PHE A 368 14.05 -14.79 -7.59
CA PHE A 368 12.88 -15.57 -7.23
C PHE A 368 11.64 -15.02 -7.94
N ALA A 369 10.83 -15.90 -8.52
CA ALA A 369 9.57 -15.55 -9.15
C ALA A 369 8.44 -16.45 -8.64
N CYS A 370 7.25 -15.88 -8.45
CA CYS A 370 6.04 -16.59 -8.05
C CYS A 370 5.09 -16.75 -9.24
N GLY A 371 4.61 -17.97 -9.47
CA GLY A 371 3.58 -18.31 -10.45
C GLY A 371 2.57 -19.31 -9.87
N VAL A 372 1.82 -19.98 -10.74
CA VAL A 372 0.70 -20.85 -10.33
C VAL A 372 1.07 -22.05 -9.46
N LYS A 373 2.30 -22.58 -9.57
CA LYS A 373 2.78 -23.67 -8.71
C LYS A 373 3.70 -23.20 -7.59
N GLY A 374 3.70 -21.90 -7.28
CA GLY A 374 4.44 -21.32 -6.15
C GLY A 374 5.69 -20.55 -6.55
N LYS A 375 6.66 -20.50 -5.64
CA LYS A 375 7.90 -19.72 -5.73
C LYS A 375 9.02 -20.56 -6.34
N TYR A 376 9.67 -20.01 -7.37
CA TYR A 376 10.78 -20.63 -8.09
C TYR A 376 12.03 -19.76 -7.92
N ARG A 377 13.20 -20.39 -7.85
CA ARG A 377 14.46 -19.71 -8.16
C ARG A 377 14.70 -19.87 -9.66
N ALA A 378 14.81 -18.76 -10.39
CA ALA A 378 14.94 -18.79 -11.84
C ALA A 378 16.15 -17.99 -12.32
N ARG A 379 16.68 -18.40 -13.48
CA ARG A 379 17.74 -17.70 -14.22
C ARG A 379 17.23 -17.27 -15.59
N LEU A 380 17.51 -16.02 -15.98
CA LEU A 380 17.18 -15.48 -17.30
C LEU A 380 18.45 -14.97 -18.00
N ASN A 381 18.68 -15.34 -19.24
CA ASN A 381 19.83 -14.84 -20.00
C ASN A 381 19.59 -13.39 -20.45
N SER A 382 20.36 -12.45 -19.92
CA SER A 382 20.28 -11.01 -20.19
C SER A 382 20.60 -10.58 -21.63
N GLN A 383 21.18 -11.47 -22.46
CA GLN A 383 21.45 -11.19 -23.88
C GLN A 383 20.30 -11.59 -24.81
N GLN A 384 19.21 -12.14 -24.28
CA GLN A 384 18.02 -12.41 -25.09
C GLN A 384 17.39 -11.09 -25.52
N ASN A 385 16.97 -11.00 -26.78
CA ASN A 385 16.28 -9.84 -27.32
C ASN A 385 14.81 -9.84 -26.86
N ILE A 386 14.59 -9.53 -25.58
CA ILE A 386 13.28 -9.48 -24.92
C ILE A 386 12.99 -8.05 -24.49
N GLN A 387 11.80 -7.56 -24.85
CA GLN A 387 11.31 -6.28 -24.37
C GLN A 387 11.25 -6.25 -22.83
N GLY A 388 11.93 -5.28 -22.22
CA GLY A 388 11.93 -5.04 -20.77
C GLY A 388 13.05 -5.74 -19.99
N ILE A 389 13.93 -6.51 -20.65
CA ILE A 389 14.99 -7.28 -19.96
C ILE A 389 15.98 -6.42 -19.16
N GLU A 390 16.22 -5.18 -19.60
CA GLU A 390 17.13 -4.25 -18.93
C GLU A 390 16.59 -3.73 -17.59
N GLN A 391 15.28 -3.79 -17.40
CA GLN A 391 14.58 -3.33 -16.20
C GLN A 391 14.12 -4.49 -15.31
N VAL A 392 14.62 -5.72 -15.54
CA VAL A 392 14.24 -6.89 -14.75
C VAL A 392 14.59 -6.68 -13.28
N GLY A 393 13.58 -6.78 -12.42
CA GLY A 393 13.73 -6.60 -10.98
C GLY A 393 12.49 -7.01 -10.20
N ARG A 394 12.52 -6.75 -8.89
CA ARG A 394 11.40 -7.00 -7.99
C ARG A 394 10.14 -6.24 -8.44
N GLY A 395 9.05 -6.97 -8.65
CA GLY A 395 7.78 -6.45 -9.16
C GLY A 395 7.63 -6.60 -10.68
N SER A 396 8.69 -6.96 -11.42
CA SER A 396 8.55 -7.27 -12.84
C SER A 396 7.65 -8.49 -13.05
N VAL A 397 6.92 -8.50 -14.16
CA VAL A 397 6.03 -9.61 -14.52
C VAL A 397 6.47 -10.23 -15.83
N LEU A 398 6.80 -11.51 -15.79
CA LEU A 398 7.11 -12.33 -16.96
C LEU A 398 5.78 -12.84 -17.55
N ILE A 399 5.51 -12.49 -18.80
CA ILE A 399 4.28 -12.89 -19.52
C ILE A 399 4.61 -14.01 -20.51
N ASP A 400 3.77 -15.06 -20.50
CA ASP A 400 3.92 -16.27 -21.30
C ASP A 400 5.33 -16.90 -21.14
N ALA A 401 5.85 -16.90 -19.92
CA ALA A 401 7.17 -17.43 -19.63
C ALA A 401 7.15 -18.95 -19.49
N ASP A 402 8.10 -19.61 -20.14
CA ASP A 402 8.35 -21.03 -19.95
C ASP A 402 9.54 -21.21 -19.01
N ILE A 403 9.26 -21.69 -17.80
CA ILE A 403 10.26 -21.91 -16.76
C ILE A 403 10.40 -23.42 -16.57
N THR A 404 11.56 -23.97 -16.93
CA THR A 404 11.84 -25.42 -16.89
C THR A 404 13.07 -25.73 -16.04
N GLY A 405 13.13 -26.94 -15.50
CA GLY A 405 14.18 -27.40 -14.59
C GLY A 405 13.63 -27.87 -13.25
N ASP A 406 14.51 -28.28 -12.34
CA ASP A 406 14.15 -28.62 -10.97
C ASP A 406 14.14 -27.39 -10.04
N ILE A 407 13.82 -27.60 -8.76
CA ILE A 407 13.75 -26.54 -7.74
C ILE A 407 15.09 -25.83 -7.46
N HIS A 408 16.21 -26.41 -7.90
CA HIS A 408 17.57 -25.92 -7.68
C HIS A 408 18.20 -25.29 -8.94
N ALA A 409 17.69 -25.62 -10.12
CA ALA A 409 18.25 -25.22 -11.41
C ALA A 409 17.18 -24.82 -12.44
N THR A 410 16.20 -24.03 -12.05
CA THR A 410 15.14 -23.57 -12.97
C THR A 410 15.63 -22.43 -13.88
N ARG A 411 15.32 -22.51 -15.18
CA ARG A 411 15.70 -21.51 -16.20
C ARG A 411 14.47 -21.01 -16.94
N VAL A 412 14.44 -19.70 -17.21
CA VAL A 412 13.49 -19.11 -18.15
C VAL A 412 13.97 -19.40 -19.57
N GLN A 413 13.30 -20.32 -20.27
CA GLN A 413 13.65 -20.72 -21.64
C GLN A 413 13.17 -19.68 -22.65
N SER A 414 11.96 -19.21 -22.46
CA SER A 414 11.31 -18.18 -23.26
C SER A 414 10.43 -17.31 -22.39
N VAL A 415 10.23 -16.08 -22.83
CA VAL A 415 9.27 -15.14 -22.27
C VAL A 415 8.87 -14.20 -23.40
N ARG A 416 7.58 -13.91 -23.52
CA ARG A 416 7.08 -13.05 -24.59
C ARG A 416 7.44 -11.59 -24.35
N LYS A 417 7.22 -11.12 -23.12
CA LYS A 417 7.54 -9.76 -22.68
C LYS A 417 7.69 -9.69 -21.17
N ILE A 418 8.41 -8.68 -20.70
CA ILE A 418 8.60 -8.36 -19.30
C ILE A 418 7.99 -6.98 -19.03
N LEU A 419 7.14 -6.90 -18.01
CA LEU A 419 6.45 -5.67 -17.59
C LEU A 419 7.02 -5.08 -16.30
#